data_AF-A0A7X0REJ0-F1
#
_entry.id   AF-A0A7X0REJ0-F1
#
_cell.length_a   1.000
_cell.length_b   1.000
_cell.length_c   1.000
_cell.angle_alpha   90.00
_cell.angle_beta   90.00
_cell.angle_gamma   90.00
#
_symmetry.space_group_name_H-M   'P 1'
#
loop_
_entity.id
_entity.type
_entity.pdbx_description
1 polymer ?
#
loop_
_entity_poly.entity_id
_entity_poly.type
_entity_poly.pdbx_seq_one_letter_code
_entity_poly.pdbx_strand_id
1 'polypeptide(L)'
;MSDVRRPALATALTALLLLGATACTDDAPKAPAAAPSDPATPLEDLDTGSLVIVRDAFCDRVSPAEVEAVLGAEVDTSTSYDNGQPAQLSDRVKDVAHEFGCTWTATDGTVGRAWVFAPPVTPARARLLVKAAPDEAGDGCTRAGDAADFGAPSVAVVCDGPKRHEASFHGLFGDAWLSCSLTLPADGAGAGSTDRQALLDRTGTWCVDVAQAAAAGSG
;
A
#
# COMPACT_ATOMS: atom_id res chain seq x y z
N MET A 1 -18.11 -53.34 -18.18
CA MET A 1 -17.07 -54.22 -18.74
C MET A 1 -15.81 -53.37 -18.81
N SER A 2 -14.80 -53.48 -17.96
CA SER A 2 -14.41 -54.57 -17.07
C SER A 2 -13.73 -54.02 -15.81
N ASP A 3 -14.06 -54.62 -14.67
CA ASP A 3 -13.29 -54.61 -13.42
C ASP A 3 -11.88 -55.19 -13.61
N VAL A 4 -10.88 -54.69 -12.86
CA VAL A 4 -9.89 -55.58 -12.21
C VAL A 4 -9.48 -54.99 -10.85
N ARG A 5 -9.51 -55.89 -9.85
CA ARG A 5 -9.30 -55.70 -8.42
C ARG A 5 -7.83 -55.77 -7.99
N ARG A 6 -7.58 -55.24 -6.80
CA ARG A 6 -6.37 -55.25 -5.93
C ARG A 6 -5.72 -56.64 -5.77
N PRO A 7 -4.46 -56.70 -5.30
CA PRO A 7 -4.27 -57.23 -3.94
C PRO A 7 -3.22 -56.49 -3.08
N ALA A 8 -3.42 -56.63 -1.77
CA ALA A 8 -2.51 -56.24 -0.69
C ALA A 8 -1.57 -57.41 -0.31
N LEU A 9 -0.38 -57.11 0.24
CA LEU A 9 0.47 -57.94 1.13
C LEU A 9 1.52 -56.99 1.75
N ALA A 10 1.48 -56.66 3.04
CA ALA A 10 1.90 -57.43 4.22
C ALA A 10 3.42 -57.31 4.54
N THR A 11 3.69 -56.44 5.51
CA THR A 11 4.57 -56.59 6.70
C THR A 11 6.01 -57.10 6.58
N ALA A 12 6.96 -56.28 7.04
CA ALA A 12 8.14 -56.75 7.78
C ALA A 12 8.62 -55.69 8.78
N LEU A 13 8.47 -56.01 10.08
CA LEU A 13 9.17 -55.39 11.19
C LEU A 13 10.68 -55.65 11.04
N THR A 14 11.52 -54.65 11.23
CA THR A 14 12.87 -54.86 11.75
C THR A 14 13.26 -53.68 12.65
N ALA A 15 13.28 -53.95 13.94
CA ALA A 15 13.88 -53.07 14.94
C ALA A 15 15.40 -53.21 14.87
N LEU A 16 16.12 -52.09 14.73
CA LEU A 16 17.52 -52.01 15.10
C LEU A 16 17.72 -50.78 15.98
N LEU A 17 17.98 -51.05 17.26
CA LEU A 17 18.52 -50.10 18.21
C LEU A 17 19.93 -49.68 17.77
N LEU A 18 20.13 -48.38 17.60
CA LEU A 18 21.44 -47.75 17.79
C LEU A 18 21.26 -46.58 18.75
N LEU A 19 21.74 -46.79 19.97
CA LEU A 19 21.95 -45.75 20.97
C LEU A 19 23.02 -44.77 20.43
N GLY A 20 22.56 -43.63 19.92
CA GLY A 20 23.39 -42.44 19.75
C GLY A 20 23.08 -41.47 20.88
N ALA A 21 23.97 -41.39 21.88
CA ALA A 21 23.93 -40.35 22.88
C ALA A 21 24.33 -39.02 22.23
N THR A 22 23.36 -38.23 21.79
CA THR A 22 23.56 -36.81 21.47
C THR A 22 23.05 -36.01 22.65
N ALA A 23 23.99 -35.47 23.43
CA ALA A 23 23.70 -34.46 24.43
C ALA A 23 22.99 -33.28 23.73
N CYS A 24 21.75 -33.01 24.12
CA CYS A 24 21.01 -31.82 23.72
C CYS A 24 21.68 -30.60 24.36
N THR A 25 22.53 -29.91 23.62
CA THR A 25 22.69 -28.46 23.80
C THR A 25 21.70 -27.80 22.87
N ASP A 26 20.52 -27.47 23.41
CA ASP A 26 19.51 -26.60 22.79
C ASP A 26 20.05 -25.16 22.69
N ASP A 27 21.11 -24.97 21.91
CA ASP A 27 21.55 -23.67 21.41
C ASP A 27 20.97 -23.50 19.99
N ALA A 28 19.65 -23.41 19.91
CA ALA A 28 19.03 -22.81 18.74
C ALA A 28 19.44 -21.33 18.74
N PRO A 29 20.09 -20.81 17.68
CA PRO A 29 20.41 -19.40 17.60
C PRO A 29 19.11 -18.61 17.74
N LYS A 30 18.96 -17.89 18.86
CA LYS A 30 17.87 -16.96 19.07
C LYS A 30 17.87 -16.03 17.86
N ALA A 31 16.82 -16.12 17.04
CA ALA A 31 16.63 -15.22 15.92
C ALA A 31 16.86 -13.78 16.43
N PRO A 32 17.72 -12.99 15.78
CA PRO A 32 17.96 -11.61 16.20
C PRO A 32 16.61 -10.93 16.41
N ALA A 33 16.40 -10.35 17.58
CA ALA A 33 15.23 -9.50 17.79
C ALA A 33 15.25 -8.44 16.68
N ALA A 34 14.12 -8.26 15.99
CA ALA A 34 13.99 -7.24 14.96
C ALA A 34 14.49 -5.92 15.56
N ALA A 35 15.42 -5.27 14.85
CA ALA A 35 15.88 -3.96 15.25
C ALA A 35 14.66 -3.02 15.34
N PRO A 36 14.62 -2.09 16.30
CA PRO A 36 13.56 -1.10 16.31
C PRO A 36 13.55 -0.39 14.97
N SER A 37 12.41 -0.44 14.27
CA SER A 37 12.19 0.34 13.05
C SER A 37 12.33 1.81 13.41
N ASP A 38 13.03 2.59 12.58
CA ASP A 38 13.05 4.03 12.71
C ASP A 38 11.60 4.55 12.70
N PRO A 39 11.28 5.59 13.49
CA PRO A 39 9.93 6.15 13.50
C PRO A 39 9.57 6.61 12.08
N ALA A 40 8.35 6.32 11.67
CA ALA A 40 7.89 6.69 10.34
C ALA A 40 7.91 8.23 10.18
N THR A 41 8.32 8.70 9.00
CA THR A 41 8.52 10.13 8.74
C THR A 41 7.14 10.82 8.60
N PRO A 42 6.84 11.86 9.40
CA PRO A 42 5.64 12.68 9.21
C PRO A 42 5.66 13.41 7.87
N LEU A 43 4.49 13.67 7.28
CA LEU A 43 4.43 14.36 6.00
C LEU A 43 4.95 15.81 6.08
N GLU A 44 4.75 16.50 7.22
CA GLU A 44 5.30 17.86 7.39
C GLU A 44 6.83 17.94 7.34
N ASP A 45 7.52 16.81 7.57
CA ASP A 45 8.98 16.72 7.55
C ASP A 45 9.54 16.41 6.15
N LEU A 46 8.68 16.07 5.18
CA LEU A 46 9.07 15.82 3.80
C LEU A 46 9.29 17.15 3.05
N ASP A 47 10.51 17.37 2.54
CA ASP A 47 10.78 18.48 1.61
C ASP A 47 10.19 18.20 0.22
N THR A 48 8.90 18.48 0.08
CA THR A 48 8.18 18.31 -1.18
C THR A 48 8.61 19.30 -2.28
N GLY A 49 9.34 20.37 -1.93
CA GLY A 49 9.78 21.40 -2.86
C GLY A 49 11.00 21.01 -3.70
N SER A 50 11.85 20.11 -3.18
CA SER A 50 13.02 19.58 -3.90
C SER A 50 12.78 18.19 -4.51
N LEU A 51 11.72 17.50 -4.09
CA LEU A 51 11.40 16.16 -4.55
C LEU A 51 10.88 16.18 -6.00
N VAL A 52 11.49 15.37 -6.86
CA VAL A 52 11.07 15.17 -8.26
C VAL A 52 10.57 13.76 -8.41
N ILE A 53 9.27 13.61 -8.70
CA ILE A 53 8.67 12.30 -8.95
C ILE A 53 8.90 11.88 -10.40
N VAL A 54 9.36 10.66 -10.59
CA VAL A 54 9.54 10.08 -11.93
C VAL A 54 8.21 9.50 -12.40
N ARG A 55 7.80 9.86 -13.63
CA ARG A 55 6.61 9.29 -14.28
C ARG A 55 6.91 7.91 -14.87
N ASP A 56 7.17 6.94 -14.00
CA ASP A 56 7.47 5.56 -14.35
C ASP A 56 6.91 4.60 -13.29
N ALA A 57 6.98 3.29 -13.56
CA ALA A 57 6.64 2.25 -12.60
C ALA A 57 7.49 2.43 -11.32
N PHE A 58 6.85 2.33 -10.16
CA PHE A 58 7.49 2.56 -8.86
C PHE A 58 7.09 1.57 -7.77
N CYS A 59 6.10 0.70 -8.02
CA CYS A 59 5.50 -0.18 -7.03
C CYS A 59 6.54 -1.07 -6.33
N ASP A 60 7.49 -1.62 -7.10
CA ASP A 60 8.55 -2.50 -6.61
C ASP A 60 9.60 -1.78 -5.73
N ARG A 61 9.56 -0.44 -5.68
CA ARG A 61 10.44 0.38 -4.85
C ARG A 61 9.80 0.77 -3.52
N VAL A 62 8.50 0.53 -3.32
CA VAL A 62 7.86 0.74 -2.03
C VAL A 62 8.23 -0.43 -1.12
N SER A 63 8.84 -0.15 0.03
CA SER A 63 9.32 -1.20 0.92
C SER A 63 8.15 -2.05 1.43
N PRO A 64 8.19 -3.39 1.30
CA PRO A 64 7.14 -4.25 1.85
C PRO A 64 6.92 -4.04 3.36
N ALA A 65 7.99 -3.78 4.11
CA ALA A 65 7.91 -3.52 5.55
C ALA A 65 7.19 -2.20 5.88
N GLU A 66 7.38 -1.16 5.05
CA GLU A 66 6.67 0.12 5.18
C GLU A 66 5.20 -0.04 4.82
N VAL A 67 4.89 -0.81 3.76
CA VAL A 67 3.51 -1.14 3.40
C VAL A 67 2.81 -1.83 4.57
N GLU A 68 3.37 -2.89 5.14
CA GLU A 68 2.75 -3.60 6.27
C GLU A 68 2.62 -2.71 7.52
N ALA A 69 3.63 -1.90 7.82
CA ALA A 69 3.59 -0.96 8.94
C ALA A 69 2.47 0.07 8.79
N VAL A 70 2.33 0.65 7.60
CA VAL A 70 1.28 1.62 7.29
C VAL A 70 -0.08 0.95 7.20
N LEU A 71 -0.22 -0.26 6.65
CA LEU A 71 -1.49 -0.99 6.59
C LEU A 71 -1.89 -1.58 7.94
N GLY A 72 -0.96 -1.68 8.90
CA GLY A 72 -1.24 -2.15 10.27
C GLY A 72 -1.58 -3.64 10.36
N ALA A 73 -1.45 -4.36 9.25
CA ALA A 73 -1.76 -5.77 9.09
C ALA A 73 -0.93 -6.35 7.93
N GLU A 74 -0.81 -7.68 7.91
CA GLU A 74 -0.13 -8.42 6.83
C GLU A 74 -0.81 -8.16 5.49
N VAL A 75 0.00 -7.96 4.44
CA VAL A 75 -0.49 -7.79 3.06
C VAL A 75 -1.00 -9.14 2.55
N ASP A 76 -2.28 -9.20 2.16
CA ASP A 76 -2.87 -10.37 1.50
C ASP A 76 -2.62 -10.34 -0.01
N THR A 77 -2.86 -9.18 -0.64
CA THR A 77 -2.68 -9.01 -2.09
C THR A 77 -2.00 -7.70 -2.44
N SER A 78 -1.20 -7.73 -3.50
CA SER A 78 -0.63 -6.56 -4.15
C SER A 78 -0.87 -6.63 -5.65
N THR A 79 -1.15 -5.50 -6.28
CA THR A 79 -1.35 -5.38 -7.73
C THR A 79 -0.68 -4.11 -8.21
N SER A 80 0.11 -4.21 -9.29
CA SER A 80 0.70 -3.09 -10.00
C SER A 80 0.06 -2.93 -11.38
N TYR A 81 0.08 -1.69 -11.86
CA TYR A 81 -0.44 -1.28 -13.16
C TYR A 81 0.61 -0.43 -13.87
N ASP A 82 1.00 -0.83 -15.07
CA ASP A 82 1.82 0.01 -15.96
C ASP A 82 0.94 0.87 -16.87
N ASN A 83 1.52 1.96 -17.36
CA ASN A 83 0.89 2.78 -18.39
C ASN A 83 0.53 1.94 -19.63
N GLY A 84 -0.74 2.02 -20.04
CA GLY A 84 -1.31 1.26 -21.15
C GLY A 84 -1.89 -0.10 -20.75
N GLN A 85 -1.75 -0.54 -19.50
CA GLN A 85 -2.33 -1.80 -19.05
C GLN A 85 -3.80 -1.64 -18.63
N PRO A 86 -4.65 -2.66 -18.83
CA PRO A 86 -5.99 -2.67 -18.24
C PRO A 86 -5.91 -2.65 -16.70
N ALA A 87 -6.41 -1.60 -16.08
CA ALA A 87 -6.53 -1.45 -14.63
C ALA A 87 -7.97 -1.65 -14.18
N GLN A 88 -8.15 -2.37 -13.06
CA GLN A 88 -9.43 -2.45 -12.37
C GLN A 88 -9.55 -1.22 -11.46
N LEU A 89 -10.30 -0.21 -11.88
CA LEU A 89 -10.47 1.03 -11.12
C LEU A 89 -11.51 0.89 -10.00
N SER A 90 -12.46 -0.03 -10.16
CA SER A 90 -13.47 -0.45 -9.17
C SER A 90 -14.03 -1.81 -9.56
N ASP A 91 -14.81 -2.51 -8.73
CA ASP A 91 -15.40 -3.83 -9.03
C ASP A 91 -16.08 -3.98 -10.39
N ARG A 92 -16.51 -2.86 -11.01
CA ARG A 92 -17.25 -2.85 -12.28
C ARG A 92 -16.56 -2.12 -13.43
N VAL A 93 -15.47 -1.40 -13.17
CA VAL A 93 -14.79 -0.58 -14.18
C VAL A 93 -13.39 -1.11 -14.42
N LYS A 94 -13.18 -1.60 -15.65
CA LYS A 94 -11.85 -1.82 -16.22
C LYS A 94 -11.61 -0.73 -17.25
N ASP A 95 -10.51 -0.02 -17.11
CA ASP A 95 -10.06 0.99 -18.08
C ASP A 95 -8.58 0.79 -18.40
N VAL A 96 -8.06 1.45 -19.43
CA VAL A 96 -6.63 1.49 -19.69
C VAL A 96 -6.00 2.52 -18.76
N ALA A 97 -5.05 2.08 -17.94
CA ALA A 97 -4.28 2.98 -17.10
C ALA A 97 -3.49 3.94 -18.00
N HIS A 98 -3.75 5.24 -17.87
CA HIS A 98 -2.86 6.29 -18.40
C HIS A 98 -1.85 6.73 -17.33
N GLU A 99 -1.57 5.82 -16.40
CA GLU A 99 -0.93 6.08 -15.10
C GLU A 99 -0.13 4.84 -14.70
N PHE A 100 0.82 5.03 -13.80
CA PHE A 100 1.50 3.95 -13.08
C PHE A 100 0.88 3.87 -11.70
N GLY A 101 0.52 2.69 -11.22
CA GLY A 101 -0.13 2.61 -9.93
C GLY A 101 -0.06 1.26 -9.27
N CYS A 102 -0.38 1.27 -7.98
CA CYS A 102 -0.35 0.10 -7.13
C CYS A 102 -1.51 0.11 -6.15
N THR A 103 -1.94 -1.09 -5.79
CA THR A 103 -2.91 -1.35 -4.74
C THR A 103 -2.39 -2.47 -3.86
N TRP A 104 -2.38 -2.25 -2.55
CA TRP A 104 -2.10 -3.26 -1.55
C TRP A 104 -3.32 -3.42 -0.65
N THR A 105 -3.73 -4.67 -0.43
CA THR A 105 -4.84 -5.01 0.46
C THR A 105 -4.30 -5.85 1.59
N ALA A 106 -4.52 -5.42 2.83
CA ALA A 106 -4.20 -6.18 4.01
C ALA A 106 -5.28 -7.21 4.34
N THR A 107 -4.90 -8.20 5.15
CA THR A 107 -5.77 -9.28 5.63
C THR A 107 -7.01 -8.80 6.39
N ASP A 108 -6.97 -7.61 6.98
CA ASP A 108 -8.11 -6.97 7.67
C ASP A 108 -9.00 -6.13 6.73
N GLY A 109 -8.66 -6.05 5.44
CA GLY A 109 -9.38 -5.26 4.45
C GLY A 109 -8.92 -3.80 4.33
N THR A 110 -7.90 -3.37 5.07
CA THR A 110 -7.26 -2.06 4.85
C THR A 110 -6.62 -2.02 3.47
N VAL A 111 -6.83 -0.93 2.73
CA VAL A 111 -6.31 -0.79 1.35
C VAL A 111 -5.45 0.46 1.23
N GLY A 112 -4.19 0.27 0.82
CA GLY A 112 -3.29 1.33 0.39
C GLY A 112 -3.26 1.42 -1.13
N ARG A 113 -3.31 2.64 -1.68
CA ARG A 113 -3.17 2.88 -3.13
C ARG A 113 -2.19 4.02 -3.40
N ALA A 114 -1.58 3.98 -4.57
CA ALA A 114 -0.78 5.07 -5.11
C ALA A 114 -0.83 5.10 -6.64
N TRP A 115 -0.80 6.30 -7.22
CA TRP A 115 -0.86 6.53 -8.66
C TRP A 115 -0.01 7.73 -9.09
N VAL A 116 0.74 7.56 -10.18
CA VAL A 116 1.47 8.63 -10.86
C VAL A 116 0.93 8.78 -12.28
N PHE A 117 0.53 9.99 -12.65
CA PHE A 117 0.10 10.27 -14.02
C PHE A 117 1.27 10.07 -14.99
N ALA A 118 1.05 9.31 -16.08
CA ALA A 118 2.07 9.13 -17.11
C ALA A 118 2.27 10.40 -17.96
N PRO A 119 1.22 11.17 -18.33
CA PRO A 119 1.40 12.47 -18.97
C PRO A 119 1.91 13.55 -17.99
N PRO A 120 2.70 14.53 -18.48
CA PRO A 120 3.08 15.68 -17.65
C PRO A 120 1.85 16.52 -17.27
N VAL A 121 1.84 17.00 -16.03
CA VAL A 121 0.79 17.89 -15.51
C VAL A 121 1.36 19.28 -15.29
N THR A 122 0.75 20.28 -15.91
CA THR A 122 1.13 21.68 -15.70
C THR A 122 0.59 22.20 -14.37
N PRO A 123 1.19 23.23 -13.75
CA PRO A 123 0.64 23.86 -12.55
C PRO A 123 -0.80 24.37 -12.72
N ALA A 124 -1.16 24.83 -13.93
CA ALA A 124 -2.53 25.26 -14.23
C ALA A 124 -3.51 24.09 -14.21
N ARG A 125 -3.13 22.93 -14.80
CA ARG A 125 -3.93 21.71 -14.75
C ARG A 125 -4.02 21.15 -13.34
N ALA A 126 -2.92 21.13 -12.60
CA ALA A 126 -2.86 20.67 -11.22
C ALA A 126 -3.82 21.46 -10.32
N ARG A 127 -3.92 22.79 -10.48
CA ARG A 127 -4.93 23.61 -9.76
C ARG A 127 -6.37 23.22 -10.08
N LEU A 128 -6.66 22.78 -11.30
CA LEU A 128 -7.98 22.26 -11.66
C LEU A 128 -8.25 20.91 -10.99
N LEU A 129 -7.25 20.03 -10.92
CA LEU A 129 -7.34 18.75 -10.21
C LEU A 129 -7.59 18.97 -8.70
N VAL A 130 -6.80 19.84 -8.07
CA VAL A 130 -7.02 20.28 -6.67
C VAL A 130 -8.44 20.78 -6.45
N LYS A 131 -8.96 21.58 -7.39
CA LYS A 131 -10.32 22.12 -7.31
C LYS A 131 -11.39 21.02 -7.40
N ALA A 132 -11.20 20.04 -8.27
CA ALA A 132 -12.18 18.98 -8.54
C ALA A 132 -12.12 17.82 -7.53
N ALA A 133 -10.98 17.58 -6.88
CA ALA A 133 -10.74 16.36 -6.10
C ALA A 133 -11.83 15.99 -5.07
N PRO A 134 -12.39 16.90 -4.26
CA PRO A 134 -13.46 16.54 -3.33
C PRO A 134 -14.75 16.09 -4.03
N ASP A 135 -15.09 16.75 -5.15
CA ASP A 135 -16.31 16.45 -5.90
C ASP A 135 -16.16 15.11 -6.64
N GLU A 136 -14.99 14.86 -7.24
CA GLU A 136 -14.67 13.59 -7.91
C GLU A 136 -14.58 12.40 -6.94
N ALA A 137 -14.17 12.64 -5.69
CA ALA A 137 -14.14 11.61 -4.65
C ALA A 137 -15.55 11.16 -4.20
N GLY A 138 -16.59 11.96 -4.51
CA GLY A 138 -18.00 11.64 -4.30
C GLY A 138 -18.56 12.05 -2.94
N ASP A 139 -19.77 11.59 -2.65
CA ASP A 139 -20.50 11.98 -1.44
C ASP A 139 -19.75 11.61 -0.14
N GLY A 140 -19.82 12.50 0.85
CA GLY A 140 -19.15 12.34 2.15
C GLY A 140 -17.65 12.70 2.14
N CYS A 141 -17.11 13.15 1.01
CA CYS A 141 -15.73 13.64 0.91
C CYS A 141 -15.61 15.14 1.11
N THR A 142 -14.56 15.55 1.80
CA THR A 142 -14.27 16.95 2.10
C THR A 142 -12.77 17.20 2.01
N ARG A 143 -12.37 18.42 1.65
CA ARG A 143 -10.97 18.83 1.83
C ARG A 143 -10.59 18.78 3.31
N ALA A 144 -9.40 18.29 3.61
CA ALA A 144 -8.75 18.53 4.89
C ALA A 144 -7.89 19.79 4.76
N GLY A 145 -8.37 20.91 5.31
CA GLY A 145 -7.72 22.22 5.16
C GLY A 145 -6.51 22.44 6.08
N ASP A 146 -6.30 21.52 7.01
CA ASP A 146 -5.25 21.46 8.02
C ASP A 146 -4.16 20.43 7.70
N ALA A 147 -4.32 19.66 6.63
CA ALA A 147 -3.35 18.67 6.20
C ALA A 147 -2.07 19.33 5.65
N ALA A 148 -0.93 18.66 5.84
CA ALA A 148 0.35 19.08 5.28
C ALA A 148 0.33 19.07 3.73
N ASP A 149 1.13 19.94 3.13
CA ASP A 149 1.25 20.03 1.67
C ASP A 149 1.93 18.78 1.11
N PHE A 150 1.33 18.19 0.07
CA PHE A 150 1.87 17.03 -0.63
C PHE A 150 2.30 17.44 -2.05
N GLY A 151 3.40 18.19 -2.16
CA GLY A 151 3.77 18.88 -3.40
C GLY A 151 2.99 20.19 -3.59
N ALA A 152 3.17 20.82 -4.75
CA ALA A 152 2.64 22.16 -5.01
C ALA A 152 2.20 22.37 -6.48
N PRO A 153 0.90 22.60 -6.76
CA PRO A 153 -0.23 22.63 -5.82
C PRO A 153 -0.66 21.23 -5.37
N SER A 154 -1.33 21.15 -4.22
CA SER A 154 -1.80 19.89 -3.63
C SER A 154 -3.15 20.02 -2.93
N VAL A 155 -3.74 18.87 -2.56
CA VAL A 155 -4.97 18.75 -1.79
C VAL A 155 -4.99 17.44 -1.02
N ALA A 156 -5.45 17.49 0.23
CA ALA A 156 -5.87 16.32 0.98
C ALA A 156 -7.41 16.23 0.98
N VAL A 157 -7.94 15.02 0.78
CA VAL A 157 -9.37 14.72 0.82
C VAL A 157 -9.61 13.61 1.82
N VAL A 158 -10.58 13.80 2.70
CA VAL A 158 -11.06 12.76 3.61
C VAL A 158 -12.52 12.49 3.33
N CYS A 159 -12.82 11.22 3.16
CA CYS A 159 -14.15 10.68 2.97
C CYS A 159 -14.52 9.88 4.21
N ASP A 160 -15.51 10.38 4.94
CA ASP A 160 -15.99 9.74 6.16
C ASP A 160 -17.49 9.50 6.04
N GLY A 161 -17.87 8.22 6.02
CA GLY A 161 -19.26 7.83 5.89
C GLY A 161 -19.49 6.34 6.17
N PRO A 162 -20.75 5.88 6.16
CA PRO A 162 -21.12 4.53 6.64
C PRO A 162 -20.48 3.35 5.90
N LYS A 163 -19.82 3.61 4.77
CA LYS A 163 -19.24 2.59 3.88
C LYS A 163 -17.78 2.83 3.55
N ARG A 164 -17.21 3.97 3.98
CA ARG A 164 -15.87 4.39 3.58
C ARG A 164 -15.29 5.32 4.63
N HIS A 165 -14.14 4.94 5.14
CA HIS A 165 -13.23 5.79 5.90
C HIS A 165 -11.93 5.85 5.12
N GLU A 166 -11.72 6.93 4.38
CA GLU A 166 -10.58 7.08 3.48
C GLU A 166 -9.98 8.46 3.59
N ALA A 167 -8.66 8.54 3.61
CA ALA A 167 -7.95 9.77 3.36
C ALA A 167 -7.05 9.59 2.13
N SER A 168 -6.83 10.69 1.41
CA SER A 168 -5.97 10.73 0.24
C SER A 168 -5.26 12.06 0.12
N PHE A 169 -4.02 12.02 -0.36
CA PHE A 169 -3.24 13.20 -0.73
C PHE A 169 -2.96 13.16 -2.22
N HIS A 170 -3.03 14.33 -2.85
CA HIS A 170 -2.81 14.51 -4.27
C HIS A 170 -2.00 15.78 -4.48
N GLY A 171 -0.96 15.71 -5.30
CA GLY A 171 -0.25 16.94 -5.64
C GLY A 171 0.81 16.80 -6.71
N LEU A 172 1.32 17.98 -7.07
CA LEU A 172 2.27 18.15 -8.16
C LEU A 172 3.70 18.21 -7.63
N PHE A 173 4.56 17.37 -8.18
CA PHE A 173 6.00 17.32 -7.93
C PHE A 173 6.74 17.51 -9.25
N GLY A 174 7.35 18.68 -9.46
CA GLY A 174 7.84 19.08 -10.78
C GLY A 174 6.70 19.16 -11.79
N ASP A 175 6.62 18.19 -12.70
CA ASP A 175 5.53 18.03 -13.68
C ASP A 175 4.83 16.65 -13.58
N ALA A 176 5.05 15.92 -12.48
CA ALA A 176 4.36 14.66 -12.17
C ALA A 176 3.26 14.88 -11.13
N TRP A 177 2.06 14.38 -11.42
CA TRP A 177 0.96 14.37 -10.47
C TRP A 177 0.93 13.01 -9.76
N LEU A 178 1.14 13.04 -8.45
CA LEU A 178 1.17 11.86 -7.58
C LEU A 178 -0.05 11.90 -6.67
N SER A 179 -0.69 10.74 -6.49
CA SER A 179 -1.74 10.54 -5.50
C SER A 179 -1.49 9.27 -4.70
N CYS A 180 -1.94 9.27 -3.45
CA CYS A 180 -1.85 8.16 -2.53
C CYS A 180 -3.05 8.21 -1.58
N SER A 181 -3.56 7.05 -1.19
CA SER A 181 -4.73 6.95 -0.32
C SER A 181 -4.64 5.74 0.59
N LEU A 182 -5.27 5.85 1.75
CA LEU A 182 -5.50 4.75 2.67
C LEU A 182 -7.00 4.66 2.97
N THR A 183 -7.59 3.49 2.73
CA THR A 183 -8.98 3.17 3.03
C THR A 183 -9.02 2.14 4.15
N LEU A 184 -9.73 2.45 5.24
CA LEU A 184 -9.99 1.52 6.33
C LEU A 184 -11.31 0.74 6.10
N PRO A 185 -11.42 -0.50 6.61
CA PRO A 185 -12.67 -1.26 6.55
C PRO A 185 -13.80 -0.58 7.35
N ALA A 186 -15.02 -0.62 6.81
CA ALA A 186 -16.17 0.12 7.36
C ALA A 186 -16.72 -0.43 8.69
N ASP A 187 -16.34 -1.65 9.07
CA ASP A 187 -16.84 -2.38 10.23
C ASP A 187 -15.87 -2.39 11.43
N GLY A 188 -14.78 -1.62 11.38
CA GLY A 188 -13.93 -1.32 12.54
C GLY A 188 -13.22 -2.53 13.17
N ALA A 189 -13.12 -3.65 12.45
CA ALA A 189 -12.47 -4.88 12.94
C ALA A 189 -10.93 -4.84 12.86
N GLY A 190 -10.35 -3.82 12.21
CA GLY A 190 -8.91 -3.55 12.14
C GLY A 190 -8.57 -2.26 12.90
N ALA A 191 -7.65 -2.34 13.85
CA ALA A 191 -7.39 -1.32 14.86
C ALA A 191 -6.95 0.04 14.30
N GLY A 192 -7.76 1.07 14.53
CA GLY A 192 -7.42 2.48 14.36
C GLY A 192 -8.69 3.32 14.56
N SER A 193 -8.63 4.35 15.39
CA SER A 193 -9.79 5.20 15.63
C SER A 193 -10.37 5.70 14.29
N THR A 194 -11.69 5.77 14.17
CA THR A 194 -12.39 6.62 13.17
C THR A 194 -12.09 8.12 13.39
N ASP A 195 -11.02 8.43 14.12
CA ASP A 195 -10.51 9.76 14.29
C ASP A 195 -9.93 10.20 12.96
N ARG A 196 -10.57 11.24 12.42
CA ARG A 196 -10.21 11.85 11.15
C ARG A 196 -8.73 12.22 11.10
N GLN A 197 -8.19 12.77 12.20
CA GLN A 197 -6.80 13.22 12.24
C GLN A 197 -5.83 12.03 12.22
N ALA A 198 -6.06 11.01 13.04
CA ALA A 198 -5.23 9.80 13.00
C ALA A 198 -5.21 9.13 11.60
N LEU A 199 -6.34 9.11 10.89
CA LEU A 199 -6.40 8.62 9.51
C LEU A 199 -5.58 9.49 8.55
N LEU A 200 -5.69 10.82 8.67
CA LEU A 200 -4.91 11.77 7.88
C LEU A 200 -3.41 11.60 8.12
N ASP A 201 -2.97 11.53 9.37
CA ASP A 201 -1.56 11.42 9.74
C ASP A 201 -0.97 10.11 9.20
N ARG A 202 -1.67 9.00 9.40
CA ARG A 202 -1.28 7.67 8.89
C ARG A 202 -1.21 7.65 7.36
N THR A 203 -2.15 8.32 6.69
CA THR A 203 -2.11 8.46 5.24
C THR A 203 -0.99 9.41 4.80
N GLY A 204 -0.66 10.42 5.59
CA GLY A 204 0.49 11.30 5.34
C GLY A 204 1.80 10.50 5.33
N THR A 205 2.01 9.67 6.33
CA THR A 205 3.16 8.74 6.39
C THR A 205 3.19 7.80 5.18
N TRP A 206 2.06 7.18 4.82
CA TRP A 206 1.96 6.36 3.61
C TRP A 206 2.43 7.10 2.36
N CYS A 207 1.99 8.35 2.24
CA CYS A 207 2.29 9.20 1.10
C CYS A 207 3.77 9.60 1.05
N VAL A 208 4.46 9.70 2.19
CA VAL A 208 5.91 9.91 2.24
C VAL A 208 6.65 8.73 1.60
N ASP A 209 6.34 7.51 2.03
CA ASP A 209 7.00 6.28 1.53
C ASP A 209 6.79 6.13 0.01
N VAL A 210 5.56 6.38 -0.44
CA VAL A 210 5.20 6.39 -1.87
C VAL A 210 5.99 7.45 -2.63
N ALA A 211 6.06 8.68 -2.13
CA ALA A 211 6.75 9.77 -2.80
C ALA A 211 8.25 9.51 -2.92
N GLN A 212 8.88 8.95 -1.87
CA GLN A 212 10.29 8.57 -1.89
C GLN A 212 10.56 7.45 -2.90
N ALA A 213 9.72 6.41 -2.92
CA ALA A 213 9.82 5.31 -3.88
C ALA A 213 9.65 5.79 -5.33
N ALA A 214 8.70 6.71 -5.57
CA ALA A 214 8.44 7.26 -6.89
C ALA A 214 9.50 8.29 -7.35
N ALA A 215 10.21 8.92 -6.42
CA ALA A 215 11.34 9.80 -6.73
C ALA A 215 12.64 9.05 -7.13
N ALA A 216 12.82 7.82 -6.66
CA ALA A 216 14.10 7.09 -6.78
C ALA A 216 14.54 6.77 -8.22
N GLY A 217 13.62 6.81 -9.19
CA GLY A 217 13.90 6.59 -10.62
C GLY A 217 14.42 5.19 -10.97
N SER A 218 14.15 4.78 -12.20
CA SER A 218 14.77 3.61 -12.83
C SER A 218 16.10 4.07 -13.43
N GLY A 219 17.17 4.08 -12.63
CA GLY A 219 18.52 4.44 -13.10
C GLY A 219 19.04 3.56 -14.22
#